data_AF-A0A8T0AK85-F1
#
_entry.id   AF-A0A8T0AK85-F1
#
_cell.length_a   1.000
_cell.length_b   1.000
_cell.length_c   1.000
_cell.angle_alpha   90.00
_cell.angle_beta   90.00
_cell.angle_gamma   90.00
#
_symmetry.space_group_name_H-M   'P 1'
#
loop_
_entity.id
_entity.type
_entity.pdbx_description
1 polymer ?
#
loop_
_entity_poly.entity_id
_entity_poly.type
_entity_poly.pdbx_seq_one_letter_code
_entity_poly.pdbx_strand_id
1 'polypeptide(L)'
;MNSNTDVCQNPPYVYNSSLNNKSDFEFTGDDKSDCTLLIHNVQFNYSGEYKFRFITDVTGGMLTGDPGVTLQVTDLKVSLIRLSGNEPLKPGDSLNLTCDVTCTQSSSQFVWSKNNELLPESGAVLHFPTLTLRDSGKYTCTWKTNTTSGSKTISLQVEG
;
A
#
# COMPACT_ATOMS: atom_id res chain seq x y z
N MET A 1 15.59 28.40 21.95
CA MET A 1 16.10 27.01 21.95
C MET A 1 15.49 26.34 23.17
N ASN A 2 14.20 25.98 23.10
CA ASN A 2 13.44 25.73 24.30
C ASN A 2 12.63 24.43 24.17
N SER A 3 12.68 23.67 25.26
CA SER A 3 11.77 22.60 25.69
C SER A 3 12.10 21.17 25.24
N ASN A 4 13.08 20.57 25.94
CA ASN A 4 13.20 19.11 26.10
C ASN A 4 12.77 18.72 27.51
N THR A 5 11.50 18.94 27.82
CA THR A 5 10.87 18.44 29.04
C THR A 5 9.45 18.05 28.70
N ASP A 6 9.25 16.85 28.17
CA ASP A 6 8.19 15.98 28.68
C ASP A 6 8.31 14.58 28.11
N VAL A 7 7.90 13.62 28.94
CA VAL A 7 7.92 12.19 28.67
C VAL A 7 7.01 11.90 27.48
N CYS A 8 7.58 11.79 26.28
CA CYS A 8 6.89 11.17 25.16
C CYS A 8 6.78 9.68 25.48
N GLN A 9 5.63 9.28 26.03
CA GLN A 9 5.10 7.91 25.99
C GLN A 9 5.53 7.31 24.66
N ASN A 10 6.36 6.25 24.67
CA ASN A 10 6.88 5.65 23.44
C ASN A 10 5.72 5.44 22.46
N PRO A 11 5.64 6.20 21.35
CA PRO A 11 4.77 5.82 20.27
C PRO A 11 5.21 4.42 19.83
N PRO A 12 4.30 3.56 19.35
CA PRO A 12 4.62 2.16 19.02
C PRO A 12 5.68 2.00 17.91
N TYR A 13 6.10 3.09 17.25
CA TYR A 13 6.98 3.08 16.07
C TYR A 13 8.32 3.82 16.28
N VAL A 14 8.74 4.05 17.53
CA VAL A 14 10.07 4.58 17.82
C VAL A 14 11.03 3.43 18.13
N TYR A 15 11.98 3.19 17.22
CA TYR A 15 13.05 2.23 17.48
C TYR A 15 14.15 2.87 18.34
N ASN A 16 14.69 2.09 19.28
CA ASN A 16 15.73 2.51 20.19
C ASN A 16 16.97 1.63 19.98
N SER A 17 18.12 2.25 19.72
CA SER A 17 19.40 1.55 19.53
C SER A 17 19.79 0.63 20.71
N SER A 18 19.26 0.86 21.91
CA SER A 18 19.53 0.01 23.09
C SER A 18 18.55 -1.16 23.26
N LEU A 19 17.51 -1.27 22.43
CA LEU A 19 16.49 -2.31 22.54
C LEU A 19 16.64 -3.34 21.42
N ASN A 20 16.98 -4.58 21.81
CA ASN A 20 17.06 -5.71 20.90
C ASN A 20 15.83 -6.60 21.15
N ASN A 21 14.72 -6.30 20.48
CA ASN A 21 13.51 -7.11 20.59
C ASN A 21 13.24 -7.82 19.27
N LYS A 22 13.24 -9.15 19.30
CA LYS A 22 13.05 -10.00 18.12
C LYS A 22 11.56 -10.03 17.77
N SER A 23 11.14 -9.03 17.00
CA SER A 23 9.76 -8.79 16.57
C SER A 23 9.68 -8.82 15.04
N ASP A 24 8.50 -8.54 14.46
CA ASP A 24 8.35 -8.27 13.02
C ASP A 24 9.24 -7.10 12.52
N PHE A 25 9.85 -6.35 13.44
CA PHE A 25 10.77 -5.25 13.18
C PHE A 25 12.21 -5.70 13.47
N GLU A 26 13.07 -5.59 12.47
CA GLU A 26 14.49 -5.93 12.52
C GLU A 26 15.33 -4.72 12.13
N PHE A 27 16.23 -4.29 13.00
CA PHE A 27 17.20 -3.25 12.65
C PHE A 27 18.39 -3.89 11.94
N THR A 28 18.61 -3.52 10.69
CA THR A 28 19.70 -4.05 9.85
C THR A 28 20.76 -3.01 9.53
N GLY A 29 20.65 -1.82 10.12
CA GLY A 29 21.62 -0.74 9.97
C GLY A 29 22.82 -0.86 10.91
N ASP A 30 23.45 0.28 11.21
CA ASP A 30 24.63 0.38 12.05
C ASP A 30 24.52 1.51 13.09
N ASP A 31 25.54 1.62 13.96
CA ASP A 31 25.64 2.64 14.99
C ASP A 31 26.25 3.97 14.49
N LYS A 32 26.38 4.15 13.17
CA LYS A 32 27.06 5.30 12.56
C LYS A 32 26.10 6.14 11.72
N SER A 33 25.61 5.59 10.62
CA SER A 33 24.83 6.32 9.61
C SER A 33 23.74 5.51 8.96
N ASP A 34 23.81 4.17 9.02
CA ASP A 34 22.78 3.32 8.43
C ASP A 34 21.64 3.14 9.44
N CYS A 35 20.51 3.80 9.17
CA CYS A 35 19.31 3.73 10.00
C CYS A 35 18.25 2.78 9.40
N THR A 36 18.67 1.69 8.74
CA THR A 36 17.75 0.79 8.04
C THR A 36 16.93 -0.09 9.00
N LEU A 37 15.61 -0.01 8.87
CA LEU A 37 14.64 -0.87 9.55
C LEU A 37 13.96 -1.78 8.53
N LEU A 38 14.06 -3.08 8.75
CA LEU A 38 13.36 -4.12 8.00
C LEU A 38 12.08 -4.51 8.77
N ILE A 39 10.94 -4.52 8.07
CA ILE A 39 9.65 -4.93 8.64
C ILE A 39 9.18 -6.19 7.91
N HIS A 40 9.17 -7.31 8.62
CA HIS A 40 8.65 -8.58 8.15
C HIS A 40 7.13 -8.62 8.26
N ASN A 41 6.48 -9.35 7.35
CA ASN A 41 5.04 -9.63 7.39
C ASN A 41 4.17 -8.38 7.68
N VAL A 42 4.37 -7.32 6.89
CA VAL A 42 3.77 -6.00 7.08
C VAL A 42 2.24 -6.08 7.25
N GLN A 43 1.70 -5.40 8.28
CA GLN A 43 0.28 -5.37 8.62
C GLN A 43 -0.31 -3.95 8.52
N PHE A 44 -1.64 -3.82 8.37
CA PHE A 44 -2.31 -2.52 8.26
C PHE A 44 -2.05 -1.58 9.44
N ASN A 45 -2.01 -2.15 10.66
CA ASN A 45 -1.74 -1.42 11.90
C ASN A 45 -0.26 -0.99 12.03
N TYR A 46 0.61 -1.32 11.07
CA TYR A 46 1.97 -0.79 10.98
C TYR A 46 2.02 0.54 10.23
N SER A 47 0.88 1.04 9.72
CA SER A 47 0.83 2.41 9.19
C SER A 47 1.08 3.42 10.31
N GLY A 48 2.01 4.35 10.10
CA GLY A 48 2.41 5.29 11.12
C GLY A 48 3.67 6.07 10.76
N GLU A 49 4.05 7.01 11.62
CA GLU A 49 5.32 7.72 11.52
C GLU A 49 6.40 6.98 12.31
N TYR A 50 7.44 6.54 11.62
CA TYR A 50 8.59 5.84 12.18
C TYR A 50 9.71 6.83 12.44
N LYS A 51 10.31 6.73 13.63
CA LYS A 51 11.46 7.55 14.03
C LYS A 51 12.56 6.68 14.63
N PHE A 52 13.79 7.06 14.32
CA PHE A 52 14.97 6.46 14.93
C PHE A 52 15.37 7.29 16.16
N ARG A 53 15.66 6.61 17.28
CA ARG A 53 16.21 7.23 18.49
C ARG A 53 17.60 6.67 18.82
N PHE A 54 18.57 7.56 18.87
CA PHE A 54 19.92 7.28 19.37
C PHE A 54 19.98 7.54 20.87
N ILE A 55 20.52 6.57 21.60
CA ILE A 55 20.92 6.74 23.01
C ILE A 55 22.43 6.95 23.07
N THR A 56 22.85 8.03 23.72
CA THR A 56 24.27 8.33 23.97
C THR A 56 24.71 7.79 25.32
N ASP A 57 26.02 7.77 25.56
CA ASP A 57 26.64 7.44 26.86
C ASP A 57 26.38 8.51 27.94
N VAL A 58 26.01 9.73 27.55
CA VAL A 58 25.60 10.80 28.46
C VAL A 58 24.26 10.44 29.13
N THR A 59 24.19 10.57 30.46
CA THR A 59 22.96 10.35 31.23
C THR A 59 21.84 11.25 30.71
N GLY A 60 20.74 10.65 30.23
CA GLY A 60 19.60 11.37 29.66
C GLY A 60 19.80 11.87 28.22
N GLY A 61 20.96 11.58 27.60
CA GLY A 61 21.21 11.94 26.21
C GLY A 61 20.46 11.01 25.25
N MET A 62 19.41 11.56 24.63
CA MET A 62 18.60 10.88 23.62
C MET A 62 18.36 11.83 22.46
N LEU A 63 18.61 11.37 21.23
CA LEU A 63 18.33 12.12 20.01
C LEU A 63 17.32 11.33 19.18
N THR A 64 16.16 11.93 18.92
CA THR A 64 15.13 11.35 18.05
C THR A 64 15.11 12.13 16.75
N GLY A 65 15.21 11.44 15.61
CA GLY A 65 15.15 12.08 14.30
C GLY A 65 13.78 12.72 14.06
N ASP A 66 13.77 13.95 13.52
CA ASP A 66 12.57 14.68 13.13
C ASP A 66 12.84 15.49 11.83
N PRO A 67 11.96 15.44 10.81
CA PRO A 67 10.71 14.68 10.75
C PRO A 67 10.95 13.15 10.66
N GLY A 68 9.95 12.35 11.04
CA GLY A 68 9.98 10.91 10.84
C GLY A 68 9.64 10.49 9.41
N VAL A 69 9.67 9.17 9.16
CA VAL A 69 9.26 8.57 7.89
C VAL A 69 7.86 7.99 8.04
N THR A 70 6.91 8.40 7.19
CA THR A 70 5.55 7.86 7.23
C THR A 70 5.43 6.61 6.37
N LEU A 71 5.09 5.48 7.00
CA LEU A 71 4.68 4.26 6.33
C LEU A 71 3.15 4.24 6.20
N GLN A 72 2.66 3.94 5.00
CA GLN A 72 1.24 3.70 4.74
C GLN A 72 1.07 2.30 4.16
N VAL A 73 0.39 1.43 4.91
CA VAL A 73 0.07 0.07 4.48
C VAL A 73 -1.37 0.07 3.98
N THR A 74 -1.55 -0.16 2.69
CA THR A 74 -2.87 -0.17 2.05
C THR A 74 -3.11 -1.46 1.26
N ASP A 75 -4.38 -1.81 1.07
CA ASP A 75 -4.78 -2.95 0.25
C ASP A 75 -4.97 -2.51 -1.20
N LEU A 76 -4.86 -3.47 -2.11
CA LEU A 76 -5.27 -3.26 -3.49
C LEU A 76 -6.79 -3.06 -3.56
N LYS A 77 -7.22 -1.97 -4.19
CA LYS A 77 -8.64 -1.67 -4.40
C LYS A 77 -8.96 -1.73 -5.88
N VAL A 78 -10.11 -2.31 -6.19
CA VAL A 78 -10.69 -2.24 -7.54
C VAL A 78 -12.06 -1.58 -7.43
N SER A 79 -12.24 -0.53 -8.21
CA SER A 79 -13.44 0.29 -8.23
C SER A 79 -14.06 0.27 -9.62
N LEU A 80 -15.38 0.17 -9.67
CA LEU A 80 -16.15 0.33 -10.91
C LEU A 80 -16.62 1.78 -11.00
N ILE A 81 -16.14 2.51 -12.00
CA ILE A 81 -16.51 3.90 -12.26
C ILE A 81 -17.42 3.91 -13.49
N ARG A 82 -18.70 4.21 -13.27
CA ARG A 82 -19.68 4.38 -14.34
C ARG A 82 -19.54 5.77 -14.94
N LEU A 83 -19.67 5.85 -16.26
CA LEU A 83 -19.72 7.15 -16.94
C LEU A 83 -21.16 7.72 -16.99
N SER A 84 -22.18 6.89 -16.77
CA SER A 84 -23.58 7.33 -16.65
C SER A 84 -24.46 6.32 -15.90
N GLY A 85 -25.44 6.82 -15.13
CA GLY A 85 -26.58 6.04 -14.60
C GLY A 85 -26.33 5.11 -13.39
N ASN A 86 -27.38 4.92 -12.58
CA ASN A 86 -27.42 3.98 -11.45
C ASN A 86 -28.20 2.68 -11.77
N GLU A 87 -28.66 2.49 -13.00
CA GLU A 87 -29.40 1.31 -13.46
C GLU A 87 -28.49 0.06 -13.64
N PRO A 88 -29.04 -1.16 -13.79
CA PRO A 88 -28.25 -2.30 -14.24
C PRO A 88 -27.49 -1.97 -15.53
N LEU A 89 -26.27 -2.50 -15.67
CA LEU A 89 -25.44 -2.24 -16.85
C LEU A 89 -26.10 -2.89 -18.06
N LYS A 90 -26.27 -2.14 -19.15
CA LYS A 90 -26.88 -2.63 -20.38
C LYS A 90 -25.88 -2.63 -21.54
N PRO A 91 -26.12 -3.42 -22.59
CA PRO A 91 -25.35 -3.31 -23.82
C PRO A 91 -25.38 -1.87 -24.34
N GLY A 92 -24.21 -1.34 -24.71
CA GLY A 92 -24.05 0.05 -25.15
C GLY A 92 -23.56 1.02 -24.07
N ASP A 93 -23.66 0.66 -22.78
CA ASP A 93 -23.14 1.49 -21.70
C ASP A 93 -21.61 1.59 -21.73
N SER A 94 -21.07 2.59 -21.04
CA SER A 94 -19.63 2.82 -20.91
C SER A 94 -19.21 2.95 -19.45
N LEU A 95 -18.09 2.30 -19.10
CA LEU A 95 -17.52 2.32 -17.76
C LEU A 95 -16.02 2.06 -17.78
N ASN A 96 -15.37 2.31 -16.65
CA ASN A 96 -14.00 1.94 -16.40
C ASN A 96 -13.90 1.11 -15.12
N LEU A 97 -13.09 0.06 -15.15
CA LEU A 97 -12.59 -0.57 -13.93
C LEU A 97 -11.24 0.07 -13.59
N THR A 98 -11.12 0.60 -12.38
CA THR A 98 -9.88 1.23 -11.90
C THR A 98 -9.29 0.42 -10.76
N CYS A 99 -8.00 0.15 -10.85
CA CYS A 99 -7.23 -0.57 -9.86
C CYS A 99 -6.24 0.38 -9.21
N ASP A 100 -6.38 0.55 -7.90
CA ASP A 100 -5.63 1.51 -7.11
C ASP A 100 -4.84 0.80 -6.01
N VAL A 101 -3.56 1.16 -5.91
CA VAL A 101 -2.71 0.83 -4.77
C VAL A 101 -2.03 2.10 -4.31
N THR A 102 -2.10 2.40 -3.00
CA THR A 102 -1.35 3.54 -2.46
C THR A 102 0.05 3.05 -2.12
N CYS A 103 0.93 3.04 -3.13
CA CYS A 103 2.34 2.71 -2.96
C CYS A 103 3.20 3.80 -3.61
N THR A 104 4.12 4.37 -2.82
CA THR A 104 4.98 5.50 -3.22
C THR A 104 6.10 5.11 -4.20
N GLN A 105 6.36 3.81 -4.38
CA GLN A 105 7.52 3.29 -5.13
C GLN A 105 7.13 2.34 -6.29
N SER A 106 5.97 2.54 -6.91
CA SER A 106 5.51 1.65 -7.98
C SER A 106 5.44 2.35 -9.33
N SER A 107 6.40 2.07 -10.22
CA SER A 107 6.19 2.16 -11.67
C SER A 107 5.15 1.11 -12.04
N SER A 108 3.92 1.53 -12.30
CA SER A 108 2.78 0.63 -12.19
C SER A 108 2.70 -0.50 -13.24
N GLN A 109 3.09 -1.74 -12.91
CA GLN A 109 2.76 -2.97 -13.65
C GLN A 109 1.45 -3.61 -13.14
N PHE A 110 0.32 -2.97 -13.41
CA PHE A 110 -0.99 -3.63 -13.22
C PHE A 110 -1.30 -4.52 -14.42
N VAL A 111 -1.75 -5.74 -14.15
CA VAL A 111 -2.26 -6.67 -15.16
C VAL A 111 -3.68 -7.10 -14.82
N TRP A 112 -4.48 -7.35 -15.84
CA TRP A 112 -5.87 -7.77 -15.69
C TRP A 112 -6.07 -9.20 -16.16
N SER A 113 -6.93 -9.92 -15.46
CA SER A 113 -7.46 -11.19 -15.95
C SER A 113 -8.98 -11.20 -15.88
N LYS A 114 -9.60 -11.91 -16.83
CA LYS A 114 -11.03 -12.17 -16.87
C LYS A 114 -11.26 -13.66 -16.74
N ASN A 115 -12.04 -14.08 -15.74
CA ASN A 115 -12.33 -15.49 -15.49
C ASN A 115 -11.07 -16.37 -15.43
N ASN A 116 -9.99 -15.83 -14.82
CA ASN A 116 -8.66 -16.42 -14.71
C ASN A 116 -7.83 -16.48 -16.01
N GLU A 117 -8.29 -15.87 -17.11
CA GLU A 117 -7.51 -15.72 -18.34
C GLU A 117 -6.90 -14.32 -18.42
N LEU A 118 -5.60 -14.25 -18.76
CA LEU A 118 -4.87 -12.99 -18.86
C LEU A 118 -5.40 -12.14 -20.02
N LEU A 119 -5.68 -10.86 -19.75
CA LEU A 119 -6.05 -9.90 -20.77
C LEU A 119 -4.80 -9.24 -21.39
N PRO A 120 -4.85 -8.84 -22.66
CA PRO A 120 -3.77 -8.11 -23.30
C PRO A 120 -3.60 -6.69 -22.75
N GLU A 121 -4.66 -6.10 -22.19
CA GLU A 121 -4.62 -4.78 -21.58
C GLU A 121 -3.87 -4.79 -20.24
N SER A 122 -3.06 -3.75 -20.03
CA SER A 122 -2.31 -3.52 -18.80
C SER A 122 -2.47 -2.06 -18.35
N GLY A 123 -2.14 -1.80 -17.10
CA GLY A 123 -2.30 -0.48 -16.48
C GLY A 123 -3.44 -0.41 -15.48
N ALA A 124 -3.50 0.71 -14.77
CA ALA A 124 -4.42 0.90 -13.65
C ALA A 124 -5.90 0.88 -14.07
N VAL A 125 -6.19 1.20 -15.34
CA VAL A 125 -7.56 1.34 -15.83
C VAL A 125 -7.83 0.36 -16.95
N LEU A 126 -8.92 -0.40 -16.84
CA LEU A 126 -9.48 -1.20 -17.92
C LEU A 126 -10.72 -0.50 -18.46
N HIS A 127 -10.66 -0.14 -19.75
CA HIS A 127 -11.67 0.68 -20.41
C HIS A 127 -12.75 -0.17 -21.09
N PHE A 128 -14.01 0.18 -20.85
CA PHE A 128 -15.16 -0.39 -21.55
C PHE A 128 -15.95 0.74 -22.22
N PRO A 129 -15.57 1.16 -23.45
CA PRO A 129 -16.27 2.24 -24.15
C PRO A 129 -17.67 1.83 -24.63
N THR A 130 -17.91 0.54 -24.85
CA THR A 130 -19.22 0.01 -25.27
C THR A 130 -19.36 -1.41 -24.75
N LEU A 131 -20.23 -1.60 -23.76
CA LEU A 131 -20.47 -2.91 -23.16
C LEU A 131 -21.28 -3.83 -24.06
N THR A 132 -20.99 -5.11 -23.95
CA THR A 132 -21.73 -6.23 -24.55
C THR A 132 -22.05 -7.26 -23.47
N LEU A 133 -23.01 -8.16 -23.73
CA LEU A 133 -23.30 -9.26 -22.81
C LEU A 133 -22.08 -10.15 -22.52
N ARG A 134 -21.13 -10.22 -23.48
CA ARG A 134 -19.89 -10.99 -23.34
C ARG A 134 -18.93 -10.36 -22.34
N ASP A 135 -19.09 -9.09 -22.00
CA ASP A 135 -18.24 -8.39 -21.02
C ASP A 135 -18.55 -8.82 -19.58
N SER A 136 -19.66 -9.50 -19.34
CA SER A 136 -19.93 -10.10 -18.03
C SER A 136 -18.83 -11.09 -17.62
N GLY A 137 -18.42 -11.06 -16.36
CA GLY A 137 -17.37 -11.93 -15.84
C GLY A 137 -16.71 -11.43 -14.56
N LYS A 138 -15.77 -12.22 -14.05
CA LYS A 138 -14.93 -11.84 -12.90
C LYS A 138 -13.63 -11.25 -13.40
N TYR A 139 -13.41 -9.98 -13.10
CA TYR A 139 -12.20 -9.24 -13.45
C TYR A 139 -11.29 -9.15 -12.24
N THR A 140 -10.06 -9.62 -12.38
CA THR A 140 -9.05 -9.56 -11.32
C THR A 140 -7.93 -8.63 -11.75
N CYS A 141 -7.74 -7.55 -11.01
CA CYS A 141 -6.53 -6.75 -11.11
C CYS A 141 -5.44 -7.40 -10.27
N THR A 142 -4.25 -7.53 -10.82
CA THR A 142 -3.06 -7.95 -10.08
C THR A 142 -2.01 -6.86 -10.16
N TRP A 143 -1.55 -6.42 -9.00
CA TRP A 143 -0.36 -5.60 -8.81
C TRP A 143 0.83 -6.51 -8.57
N LYS A 144 1.94 -6.32 -9.29
CA LYS A 144 3.15 -7.12 -9.10
C LYS A 144 4.41 -6.25 -9.06
N THR A 145 5.31 -6.59 -8.15
CA THR A 145 6.71 -6.15 -8.11
C THR A 145 7.63 -7.37 -8.30
N ASN A 146 8.95 -7.18 -8.28
CA ASN A 146 9.90 -8.29 -8.36
C ASN A 146 9.77 -9.29 -7.17
N THR A 147 9.25 -8.84 -6.03
CA THR A 147 9.24 -9.61 -4.78
C THR A 147 7.84 -9.87 -4.22
N THR A 148 6.85 -9.05 -4.57
CA THR A 148 5.50 -9.11 -4.00
C THR A 148 4.43 -8.99 -5.06
N SER A 149 3.27 -9.60 -4.81
CA SER A 149 2.07 -9.41 -5.62
C SER A 149 0.83 -9.29 -4.74
N GLY A 150 -0.14 -8.51 -5.20
CA GLY A 150 -1.46 -8.39 -4.61
C GLY A 150 -2.51 -8.50 -5.71
N SER A 151 -3.71 -8.98 -5.39
CA SER A 151 -4.79 -9.06 -6.37
C SER A 151 -6.15 -8.78 -5.75
N LYS A 152 -7.05 -8.22 -6.56
CA LYS A 152 -8.42 -7.90 -6.15
C LYS A 152 -9.36 -8.20 -7.31
N THR A 153 -10.49 -8.83 -6.99
CA THR A 153 -11.48 -9.27 -7.97
C THR A 153 -12.77 -8.47 -7.82
N ILE A 154 -13.37 -8.12 -8.95
CA ILE A 154 -14.71 -7.54 -9.07
C ILE A 154 -15.53 -8.34 -10.08
N SER A 155 -16.83 -8.45 -9.85
CA SER A 155 -17.77 -9.08 -10.78
C SER A 155 -18.47 -8.01 -11.61
N LEU A 156 -18.43 -8.15 -12.93
CA LEU A 156 -19.16 -7.32 -13.88
C LEU A 156 -20.33 -8.12 -14.43
N GLN A 157 -21.55 -7.57 -14.39
CA GLN A 157 -22.76 -8.19 -14.90
C GLN A 157 -23.50 -7.19 -15.80
N VAL A 158 -23.71 -7.57 -17.06
CA VAL A 158 -24.46 -6.80 -18.06
C VAL A 158 -25.79 -7.50 -18.32
N GLU A 159 -26.89 -6.78 -18.16
CA GLU A 159 -28.28 -7.25 -18.35
C GLU A 159 -28.82 -6.79 -19.70
N GLY A 160 -29.50 -7.68 -20.41
CA GLY A 160 -30.10 -7.44 -21.74
C GLY A 160 -31.62 -7.39 -21.70
#